data_AF-A0A401S7A2-F1
#
_entry.id   AF-A0A401S7A2-F1
#
_cell.length_a   1.000
_cell.length_b   1.000
_cell.length_c   1.000
_cell.angle_alpha   90.00
_cell.angle_beta   90.00
_cell.angle_gamma   90.00
#
_symmetry.space_group_name_H-M   'P 1'
#
loop_
_entity.id
_entity.type
_entity.pdbx_description
1 polymer ?
#
loop_
_entity_poly.entity_id
_entity_poly.type
_entity_poly.pdbx_seq_one_letter_code
_entity_poly.pdbx_strand_id
1 'polypeptide(L)'
;MVSPTLILFTGDVRVNEQLALTATYTIFLREHNHLARELKKLNPHWSGETTYQEARKILGAFQQIITYRDFAPLVIGDEATMKYLSPYEGYDESIDPGIANVVSTAAFRFGHLMINPKLFRLDENDQEHP
;
A
#
# COMPACT_ATOMS: atom_id res chain seq x y z
N MET A 1 21.00 -19.65 -22.37
CA MET A 1 21.19 -19.52 -20.90
C MET A 1 20.04 -18.65 -20.41
N VAL A 2 19.07 -19.23 -19.72
CA VAL A 2 17.95 -18.44 -19.15
C VAL A 2 18.56 -17.63 -18.00
N SER A 3 18.53 -16.30 -18.09
CA SER A 3 18.96 -15.42 -17.01
C SER A 3 18.20 -15.81 -15.73
N PRO A 4 18.85 -15.93 -14.55
CA PRO A 4 18.13 -16.20 -13.32
C PRO A 4 17.18 -15.03 -13.09
N THR A 5 15.87 -15.31 -13.16
CA THR A 5 14.83 -14.33 -12.87
C THR A 5 15.11 -13.72 -11.50
N LEU A 6 15.31 -12.40 -11.46
CA LEU A 6 15.50 -11.64 -10.23
C LEU A 6 14.24 -11.80 -9.36
N ILE A 7 14.37 -12.46 -8.21
CA ILE A 7 13.33 -12.52 -7.19
C ILE A 7 13.45 -11.27 -6.33
N LEU A 8 12.37 -10.50 -6.20
CA LEU A 8 12.34 -9.32 -5.34
C LEU A 8 12.09 -9.72 -3.88
N PHE A 9 12.68 -8.94 -2.96
CA PHE A 9 12.52 -9.09 -1.52
C PHE A 9 11.90 -7.83 -0.94
N THR A 10 10.83 -8.00 -0.14
CA THR A 10 10.14 -6.89 0.54
C THR A 10 9.64 -7.36 1.91
N GLY A 11 8.88 -6.51 2.61
CA GLY A 11 8.25 -6.87 3.89
C GLY A 11 7.21 -7.99 3.81
N ASP A 12 6.67 -8.30 2.61
CA ASP A 12 5.77 -9.42 2.38
C ASP A 12 6.34 -10.37 1.32
N VAL A 13 6.17 -11.68 1.54
CA VAL A 13 6.74 -12.73 0.69
C VAL A 13 6.07 -12.85 -0.68
N ARG A 14 4.86 -12.29 -0.84
CA ARG A 14 4.05 -12.40 -2.06
C ARG A 14 4.35 -11.33 -3.09
N VAL A 15 5.37 -10.49 -2.88
CA VAL A 15 5.70 -9.40 -3.83
C VAL A 15 5.80 -9.87 -5.28
N ASN A 16 6.26 -11.11 -5.53
CA ASN A 16 6.43 -11.66 -6.86
C ASN A 16 5.18 -12.40 -7.42
N GLU A 17 4.03 -12.32 -6.75
CA GLU A 17 2.80 -13.06 -7.16
C GLU A 17 2.24 -12.56 -8.49
N GLN A 18 2.23 -11.25 -8.72
CA GLN A 18 1.79 -10.65 -9.98
C GLN A 18 2.40 -9.25 -10.20
N LEU A 19 2.55 -8.84 -11.46
CA LEU A 19 3.34 -7.65 -11.85
C LEU A 19 2.81 -6.31 -11.31
N ALA A 20 1.49 -6.11 -11.23
CA ALA A 20 0.90 -4.90 -10.64
C ALA A 20 1.16 -4.83 -9.12
N LEU A 21 1.22 -5.98 -8.42
CA LEU A 21 1.61 -6.02 -7.01
C LEU A 21 3.08 -5.61 -6.88
N THR A 22 3.96 -6.23 -7.68
CA THR A 22 5.39 -5.86 -7.77
C THR A 22 5.58 -4.37 -8.03
N ALA A 23 4.83 -3.79 -8.98
CA ALA A 23 4.88 -2.38 -9.30
C ALA A 23 4.48 -1.51 -8.10
N THR A 24 3.42 -1.88 -7.39
CA THR A 24 2.95 -1.17 -6.19
C THR A 24 3.99 -1.18 -5.07
N TYR A 25 4.60 -2.35 -4.79
CA TYR A 25 5.73 -2.44 -3.84
C TYR A 25 6.90 -1.55 -4.25
N THR A 26 7.23 -1.53 -5.54
CA THR A 26 8.33 -0.73 -6.08
C THR A 26 8.04 0.78 -5.95
N ILE A 27 6.79 1.21 -6.17
CA ILE A 27 6.37 2.60 -5.97
C ILE A 27 6.59 3.01 -4.51
N PHE A 28 6.08 2.25 -3.55
CA PHE A 28 6.24 2.60 -2.12
C PHE A 28 7.69 2.54 -1.64
N LEU A 29 8.51 1.62 -2.16
CA LEU A 29 9.95 1.60 -1.89
C LEU A 29 10.64 2.88 -2.40
N ARG A 30 10.34 3.29 -3.64
CA ARG A 30 10.90 4.51 -4.23
C ARG A 30 10.45 5.76 -3.48
N GLU A 31 9.19 5.79 -3.04
CA GLU A 31 8.65 6.89 -2.27
C GLU A 31 9.28 7.00 -0.87
N HIS A 32 9.50 5.88 -0.19
CA HIS A 32 10.28 5.87 1.05
C HIS A 32 11.65 6.53 0.87
N ASN A 33 12.37 6.13 -0.19
CA ASN A 33 13.69 6.69 -0.50
C ASN A 33 13.65 8.14 -0.99
N HIS A 34 12.54 8.57 -1.59
CA HIS A 34 12.30 9.99 -1.90
C HIS A 34 12.17 10.77 -0.59
N LEU A 35 11.22 10.39 0.27
CA LEU A 35 10.96 11.03 1.56
C LEU A 35 12.23 11.09 2.42
N ALA A 36 12.97 9.99 2.53
CA ALA A 36 14.22 9.95 3.28
C ALA A 36 15.27 10.94 2.76
N ARG A 37 15.41 11.07 1.43
CA ARG A 37 16.34 12.03 0.81
C ARG A 37 15.94 13.47 1.10
N GLU A 38 14.66 13.81 0.95
CA GLU A 38 14.17 15.17 1.22
C GLU A 38 14.24 15.51 2.71
N LEU A 39 13.85 14.58 3.60
CA LEU A 39 13.99 14.75 5.05
C LEU A 39 15.44 14.95 5.48
N LYS A 40 16.40 14.22 4.88
CA LYS A 40 17.82 14.37 5.18
C LYS A 40 18.40 15.69 4.70
N LYS A 41 17.92 16.22 3.56
CA LYS A 41 18.28 17.57 3.09
C LYS A 41 17.78 18.64 4.05
N LEU A 42 16.53 18.53 4.50
CA LEU A 42 15.91 19.46 5.46
C LEU A 42 16.55 19.36 6.85
N ASN A 43 16.96 18.15 7.26
CA ASN A 43 17.53 17.86 8.56
C ASN A 43 18.91 17.17 8.44
N PRO A 44 19.97 17.90 8.05
CA PRO A 44 21.30 17.30 7.87
C PRO A 44 21.85 16.63 9.12
N HIS A 45 21.41 17.06 10.31
CA HIS A 45 21.82 16.56 11.62
C HIS A 45 21.17 15.22 12.00
N TRP A 46 20.11 14.77 11.32
CA TRP A 46 19.46 13.50 11.65
C TRP A 46 20.37 12.30 11.37
N SER A 47 20.28 11.28 12.23
CA SER A 47 20.92 9.99 11.95
C SER A 47 20.20 9.27 10.79
N GLY A 48 20.83 8.21 10.28
CA GLY A 48 20.19 7.32 9.31
C GLY A 48 18.91 6.69 9.86
N GLU A 49 18.92 6.28 11.14
CA GLU A 49 17.75 5.69 11.82
C GLU A 49 16.59 6.67 11.93
N THR A 50 16.85 7.90 12.40
CA THR A 50 15.81 8.93 12.49
C THR A 50 15.22 9.23 11.11
N THR A 51 16.07 9.36 10.09
CA THR A 51 15.61 9.60 8.71
C THR A 51 14.73 8.46 8.19
N TYR A 52 15.13 7.21 8.44
CA TYR A 52 14.38 6.02 8.05
C TYR A 52 13.01 5.97 8.74
N GLN A 53 12.95 6.13 10.07
CA GLN A 53 11.69 6.02 10.81
C GLN A 53 10.72 7.15 10.46
N GLU A 54 11.20 8.38 10.25
CA GLU A 54 10.32 9.49 9.82
C GLU A 54 9.77 9.28 8.41
N ALA A 55 10.61 8.83 7.47
CA ALA A 55 10.13 8.46 6.13
C ALA A 55 9.12 7.30 6.17
N ARG A 56 9.37 6.29 6.99
CA ARG A 56 8.47 5.16 7.22
C ARG A 56 7.13 5.60 7.83
N LYS A 57 7.16 6.52 8.80
CA LYS A 57 5.98 7.07 9.46
C LYS A 57 5.08 7.82 8.47
N ILE A 58 5.67 8.68 7.64
CA ILE A 58 4.93 9.42 6.60
C ILE A 58 4.34 8.45 5.57
N LEU A 59 5.11 7.47 5.11
CA LEU A 59 4.62 6.49 4.15
C LEU A 59 3.47 5.63 4.72
N GLY A 60 3.56 5.25 6.00
CA GLY A 60 2.46 4.59 6.71
C GLY A 60 1.20 5.46 6.77
N ALA A 61 1.35 6.77 7.00
CA ALA A 61 0.23 7.71 6.95
C ALA A 61 -0.37 7.83 5.54
N PHE A 62 0.44 7.84 4.48
CA PHE A 62 -0.08 7.80 3.10
C PHE A 62 -0.92 6.56 2.84
N GLN A 63 -0.44 5.38 3.26
CA GLN A 63 -1.20 4.15 3.13
C GLN A 63 -2.54 4.23 3.88
N GLN A 64 -2.55 4.72 5.12
CA GLN A 64 -3.78 4.90 5.89
C GLN A 64 -4.75 5.89 5.21
N ILE A 65 -4.26 7.03 4.73
CA ILE A 65 -5.09 8.04 4.05
C ILE A 65 -5.72 7.43 2.79
N ILE A 66 -4.92 6.83 1.91
CA ILE A 66 -5.43 6.19 0.68
C ILE A 66 -6.45 5.12 1.04
N THR A 67 -6.19 4.30 2.05
CA THR A 67 -7.10 3.23 2.48
C THR A 67 -8.42 3.78 3.00
N TYR A 68 -8.42 4.69 3.96
CA TYR A 68 -9.65 5.13 4.63
C TYR A 68 -10.40 6.23 3.90
N ARG A 69 -9.69 7.11 3.18
CA ARG A 69 -10.31 8.21 2.43
C ARG A 69 -10.77 7.77 1.04
N ASP A 70 -9.93 7.04 0.31
CA ASP A 70 -10.13 6.82 -1.12
C ASP A 70 -10.64 5.41 -1.44
N PHE A 71 -10.14 4.38 -0.75
CA PHE A 71 -10.43 2.99 -1.09
C PHE A 71 -11.63 2.41 -0.35
N ALA A 72 -11.62 2.43 0.99
CA ALA A 72 -12.60 1.76 1.82
C ALA A 72 -14.05 2.23 1.53
N PRO A 73 -14.33 3.54 1.36
CA PRO A 73 -15.69 4.00 1.04
C PRO A 73 -16.22 3.43 -0.28
N LEU A 74 -15.37 3.31 -1.30
CA LEU A 74 -15.74 2.72 -2.59
C LEU A 74 -16.03 1.21 -2.50
N VAL A 75 -15.42 0.52 -1.53
CA VAL A 75 -15.59 -0.93 -1.34
C VAL A 75 -16.86 -1.25 -0.56
N ILE A 76 -17.12 -0.54 0.54
CA ILE A 76 -18.25 -0.86 1.44
C ILE A 76 -19.53 -0.06 1.12
N GLY A 77 -19.41 1.03 0.36
CA GLY A 77 -20.51 1.91 -0.03
C GLY A 77 -20.93 2.89 1.07
N ASP A 78 -21.60 3.97 0.65
CA ASP A 78 -21.89 5.14 1.50
C ASP A 78 -22.62 4.81 2.81
N GLU A 79 -23.64 3.93 2.76
CA GLU A 79 -24.40 3.55 3.96
C GLU A 79 -23.50 2.86 5.00
N ALA A 80 -22.67 1.91 4.56
CA ALA A 80 -21.76 1.20 5.45
C ALA A 80 -20.61 2.12 5.91
N THR A 81 -20.13 3.04 5.06
CA THR A 81 -19.13 4.04 5.45
C THR A 81 -19.66 4.93 6.57
N MET A 82 -20.87 5.51 6.41
CA MET A 82 -21.46 6.34 7.45
C MET A 82 -21.68 5.57 8.77
N LYS A 83 -21.97 4.27 8.68
CA LYS A 83 -22.24 3.43 9.85
C LYS A 83 -20.98 2.92 10.56
N TYR A 84 -19.95 2.50 9.83
CA TYR A 84 -18.79 1.78 10.37
C TYR A 84 -17.48 2.59 10.31
N LEU A 85 -17.41 3.64 9.48
CA LEU A 85 -16.26 4.53 9.34
C LEU A 85 -16.68 5.97 9.66
N SER A 86 -17.32 6.17 10.81
CA SER A 86 -17.66 7.49 11.33
C SER A 86 -16.39 8.36 11.51
N PRO A 87 -16.53 9.70 11.59
CA PRO A 87 -15.39 10.59 11.84
C PRO A 87 -14.55 10.09 13.02
N TYR A 88 -13.23 10.08 12.85
CA TYR A 88 -12.30 9.59 13.86
C TYR A 88 -12.34 10.47 15.11
N GLU A 89 -12.67 9.88 16.25
CA GLU A 89 -12.83 10.61 17.53
C GLU A 89 -11.55 10.60 18.40
N GLY A 90 -10.54 9.82 18.00
CA GLY A 90 -9.29 9.67 18.74
C GLY A 90 -8.89 8.22 18.95
N TYR A 91 -7.72 8.04 19.56
CA TYR A 91 -7.22 6.71 19.88
C TYR A 91 -7.94 6.18 21.12
N ASP A 92 -8.40 4.94 21.03
CA ASP A 92 -9.00 4.20 22.14
C ASP A 92 -8.21 2.90 22.34
N GLU A 93 -7.55 2.78 23.50
CA GLU A 93 -6.73 1.63 23.86
C GLU A 93 -7.53 0.36 24.16
N SER A 94 -8.85 0.48 24.34
CA SER A 94 -9.74 -0.66 24.60
C SER A 94 -10.16 -1.43 23.34
N ILE A 95 -9.92 -0.85 22.17
CA ILE A 95 -10.23 -1.49 20.88
C ILE A 95 -9.23 -2.60 20.59
N ASP A 96 -9.71 -3.79 20.24
CA ASP A 96 -8.89 -4.88 19.71
C ASP A 96 -8.52 -4.60 18.23
N PRO A 97 -7.23 -4.37 17.89
CA PRO A 97 -6.80 -4.14 16.52
C PRO A 97 -6.53 -5.44 15.74
N GLY A 98 -6.80 -6.61 16.33
CA GLY A 98 -6.58 -7.91 15.72
C GLY A 98 -7.40 -8.12 14.45
N ILE A 99 -6.80 -8.77 13.45
CA ILE A 99 -7.51 -9.13 12.22
C ILE A 99 -8.38 -10.36 12.48
N ALA A 100 -9.70 -10.20 12.39
CA ALA A 100 -10.64 -11.30 12.52
C ALA A 100 -10.38 -12.40 11.46
N ASN A 101 -10.45 -13.67 11.86
CA ASN A 101 -10.18 -14.82 10.99
C ASN A 101 -11.03 -14.80 9.70
N VAL A 102 -12.32 -14.48 9.83
CA VAL A 102 -13.24 -14.39 8.69
C VAL A 102 -12.79 -13.33 7.67
N VAL A 103 -12.17 -12.24 8.12
CA VAL A 103 -11.65 -11.18 7.24
C VAL A 103 -10.38 -11.64 6.54
N SER A 104 -9.42 -12.21 7.28
CA SER A 104 -8.13 -12.63 6.73
C SER A 104 -8.22 -13.81 5.77
N THR A 105 -9.17 -14.72 5.98
CA THR A 105 -9.27 -15.97 5.21
C THR A 105 -10.30 -15.93 4.09
N ALA A 106 -11.39 -15.17 4.25
CA ALA A 106 -12.53 -15.23 3.34
C ALA A 106 -12.98 -13.85 2.84
N ALA A 107 -13.48 -12.97 3.71
CA ALA A 107 -14.22 -11.78 3.28
C ALA A 107 -13.37 -10.83 2.43
N PHE A 108 -12.10 -10.58 2.81
CA PHE A 108 -11.24 -9.67 2.05
C PHE A 108 -10.74 -10.26 0.72
N ARG A 109 -11.08 -11.52 0.42
CA ARG A 109 -10.85 -12.12 -0.91
C ARG A 109 -11.90 -11.72 -1.94
N PHE A 110 -12.88 -10.87 -1.61
CA PHE A 110 -13.82 -10.31 -2.58
C PHE A 110 -13.09 -9.66 -3.78
N GLY A 111 -11.88 -9.13 -3.57
CA GLY A 111 -11.03 -8.58 -4.62
C GLY A 111 -10.72 -9.56 -5.77
N HIS A 112 -10.83 -10.88 -5.56
CA HIS A 112 -10.72 -11.85 -6.64
C HIS A 112 -11.81 -11.70 -7.71
N LEU A 113 -12.96 -11.12 -7.39
CA LEU A 113 -14.02 -10.79 -8.35
C LEU A 113 -13.65 -9.60 -9.25
N MET A 114 -12.63 -8.81 -8.88
CA MET A 114 -12.19 -7.61 -9.60
C MET A 114 -10.99 -7.87 -10.51
N ILE A 115 -10.48 -9.11 -10.55
CA ILE A 115 -9.29 -9.45 -11.33
C ILE A 115 -9.68 -9.56 -12.81
N ASN A 116 -9.04 -8.73 -13.64
CA ASN A 116 -9.11 -8.86 -15.09
C ASN A 116 -8.29 -10.07 -15.56
N PRO A 117 -8.73 -10.80 -16.60
CA PRO A 117 -7.99 -11.93 -17.15
C PRO A 117 -6.72 -11.52 -17.90
N LYS A 118 -6.52 -10.21 -18.13
CA LYS A 118 -5.36 -9.63 -18.81
C LYS A 118 -4.77 -8.50 -17.96
N LEU A 119 -3.45 -8.38 -18.00
CA LEU A 119 -2.74 -7.22 -17.50
C LEU A 119 -2.51 -6.26 -18.67
N PHE A 120 -3.14 -5.09 -18.61
CA PHE A 120 -2.93 -4.03 -19.59
C PHE A 120 -1.65 -3.27 -19.27
N ARG A 121 -0.81 -3.04 -20.27
CA ARG A 121 0.34 -2.15 -20.21
C ARG A 121 0.10 -1.05 -21.22
N LEU A 122 0.30 0.19 -20.80
CA LEU A 122 0.12 1.35 -21.67
C LEU A 122 1.47 2.03 -21.89
N ASP A 123 1.65 2.58 -23.09
CA ASP A 123 2.80 3.45 -23.42
C ASP A 123 2.57 4.89 -22.91
N GLU A 124 3.50 5.80 -23.22
CA GLU A 124 3.41 7.21 -22.81
C GLU A 124 2.22 7.98 -23.41
N ASN A 125 1.53 7.42 -24.41
CA ASN A 125 0.37 8.00 -25.08
C ASN A 125 -0.94 7.28 -24.70
N ASP A 126 -0.93 6.52 -23.60
CA ASP A 126 -2.03 5.70 -23.11
C ASP A 126 -2.54 4.64 -24.13
N GLN A 127 -1.69 4.22 -25.08
CA GLN A 127 -2.00 3.15 -26.02
C GLN A 127 -1.51 1.81 -25.49
N GLU A 128 -2.22 0.73 -25.82
CA GLU A 128 -1.82 -0.62 -25.38
C GLU A 128 -0.44 -0.98 -25.92
N HIS A 129 0.51 -1.14 -25.00
CA HIS A 129 1.87 -1.54 -25.29
C HIS A 129 1.96 -3.06 -25.37
N PRO A 130 2.47 -3.63 -26.48
CA PRO A 130 2.56 -5.08 -26.68
C PRO A 130 3.39 -5.80 -25.61
#